data_AF-A0A387FJY4-F1
#
_entry.id   AF-A0A387FJY4-F1
#
_cell.length_a   1.000
_cell.length_b   1.000
_cell.length_c   1.000
_cell.angle_alpha   90.00
_cell.angle_beta   90.00
_cell.angle_gamma   90.00
#
_symmetry.space_group_name_H-M   'P 1'
#
loop_
_entity.id
_entity.type
_entity.pdbx_description
1 polymer ?
#
loop_
_entity_poly.entity_id
_entity_poly.type
_entity_poly.pdbx_seq_one_letter_code
_entity_poly.pdbx_strand_id
1 'polypeptide(L)'
;MKSSHAGVSAYPIGNDDGEAATDLEMIGRHMAKLRVKALPRNYQLFHEALHGSDRTIASEIAALGPAPSQASLDEIGLKYRLVSHCGLVARKSEIDAAEMLREVADQLAEGLVKKQSFARKTETAAHAAAMDRLNAFLSNLLLYETELTERLKDRAGPLEQAGSTHA
;
A
#
# COMPACT_ATOMS: atom_id res chain seq x y z
N MET A 1 -49.38 -20.85 36.20
CA MET A 1 -49.70 -19.42 35.96
C MET A 1 -49.12 -18.58 37.11
N LYS A 2 -48.71 -17.35 36.79
CA LYS A 2 -48.16 -16.26 37.64
C LYS A 2 -46.62 -16.16 37.64
N SER A 3 -46.16 -15.46 36.60
CA SER A 3 -44.91 -14.70 36.55
C SER A 3 -44.92 -13.57 37.60
N SER A 4 -43.77 -13.34 38.24
CA SER A 4 -43.55 -12.22 39.15
C SER A 4 -42.76 -11.12 38.46
N HIS A 5 -43.21 -9.89 38.70
CA HIS A 5 -42.72 -8.62 38.17
C HIS A 5 -41.43 -8.14 38.87
N ALA A 6 -40.58 -7.47 38.09
CA ALA A 6 -39.80 -6.28 38.46
C ALA A 6 -39.48 -5.57 37.12
N GLY A 7 -39.77 -4.30 36.83
CA GLY A 7 -40.00 -3.14 37.67
C GLY A 7 -38.86 -2.15 37.45
N VAL A 8 -38.88 -1.33 36.39
CA VAL A 8 -38.02 -0.12 36.27
C VAL A 8 -38.78 1.01 35.56
N SER A 9 -39.13 2.00 36.39
CA SER A 9 -39.23 3.46 36.19
C SER A 9 -39.53 4.04 34.82
N ALA A 10 -40.67 4.73 34.76
CA ALA A 10 -41.17 5.54 33.65
C ALA A 10 -40.43 6.88 33.48
N TYR A 11 -40.15 7.25 32.23
CA TYR A 11 -40.14 8.66 31.82
C TYR A 11 -41.58 9.04 31.44
N PRO A 12 -42.12 10.18 31.87
CA PRO A 12 -43.43 10.63 31.40
C PRO A 12 -43.26 11.10 29.95
N ILE A 13 -43.79 10.32 29.01
CA ILE A 13 -43.99 10.73 27.63
C ILE A 13 -45.14 11.74 27.66
N GLY A 14 -44.78 13.01 27.77
CA GLY A 14 -45.66 14.12 27.42
C GLY A 14 -45.68 14.21 25.91
N ASN A 15 -46.86 14.02 25.33
CA ASN A 15 -47.11 14.00 23.90
C ASN A 15 -46.68 15.31 23.21
N ASP A 16 -45.55 15.30 22.50
CA ASP A 16 -45.14 16.32 21.53
C ASP A 16 -44.30 15.71 20.38
N ASP A 17 -44.66 14.49 19.98
CA ASP A 17 -43.93 13.76 18.93
C ASP A 17 -44.23 14.29 17.51
N GLY A 18 -45.13 15.27 17.40
CA GLY A 18 -45.59 15.87 16.15
C GLY A 18 -44.81 17.11 15.70
N GLU A 19 -44.40 18.00 16.62
CA GLU A 19 -43.64 19.23 16.29
C GLU A 19 -42.14 18.94 16.09
N ALA A 20 -41.52 18.13 16.96
CA ALA A 20 -40.09 17.79 16.83
C ALA A 20 -39.78 16.96 15.57
N ALA A 21 -40.71 16.10 15.14
CA ALA A 21 -40.59 15.32 13.92
C ALA A 21 -40.74 16.18 12.65
N THR A 22 -41.51 17.26 12.72
CA THR A 22 -41.74 18.17 11.59
C THR A 22 -40.62 19.20 11.43
N ASP A 23 -39.99 19.65 12.51
CA ASP A 23 -38.82 20.54 12.46
C ASP A 23 -37.57 19.84 11.90
N LEU A 24 -37.32 18.59 12.31
CA LEU A 24 -36.21 17.80 11.77
C LEU A 24 -36.39 17.47 10.28
N GLU A 25 -37.63 17.19 9.85
CA GLU A 25 -37.99 17.06 8.43
C GLU A 25 -37.80 18.36 7.64
N MET A 26 -38.13 19.51 8.23
CA MET A 26 -37.95 20.82 7.58
C MET A 26 -36.46 21.15 7.40
N ILE A 27 -35.64 20.86 8.40
CA ILE A 27 -34.18 21.03 8.37
C ILE A 27 -33.56 20.09 7.32
N GLY A 28 -33.95 18.81 7.30
CA GLY A 28 -33.47 17.84 6.30
C GLY A 28 -33.84 18.23 4.87
N ARG A 29 -35.06 18.75 4.65
CA ARG A 29 -35.57 19.17 3.33
C ARG A 29 -34.91 20.46 2.83
N HIS A 30 -34.55 21.37 3.73
CA HIS A 30 -33.82 22.60 3.38
C HIS A 30 -32.34 22.31 3.06
N MET A 31 -31.69 21.39 3.78
CA MET A 31 -30.33 20.91 3.49
C MET A 31 -30.23 20.20 2.13
N ALA A 32 -31.23 19.39 1.78
CA ALA A 32 -31.31 18.71 0.47
C ALA A 32 -31.43 19.70 -0.72
N LYS A 33 -32.11 20.85 -0.54
CA LYS A 33 -32.25 21.88 -1.58
C LYS A 33 -30.95 22.64 -1.87
N LEU A 34 -30.09 22.84 -0.87
CA LEU A 34 -28.80 23.52 -1.01
C LEU A 34 -27.63 22.54 -1.28
N ARG A 35 -27.93 21.26 -1.53
CA ARG A 35 -26.97 20.16 -1.75
C ARG A 35 -26.01 19.90 -0.59
N VAL A 36 -26.47 20.10 0.64
CA VAL A 36 -25.71 19.79 1.87
C VAL A 36 -26.01 18.34 2.28
N LYS A 37 -24.97 17.52 2.53
CA LYS A 37 -25.14 16.16 3.08
C LYS A 37 -25.78 16.23 4.47
N ALA A 38 -26.94 15.61 4.67
CA ALA A 38 -27.60 15.52 5.98
C ALA A 38 -26.84 14.58 6.96
N LEU A 39 -26.95 14.89 8.25
CA LEU A 39 -26.14 14.43 9.40
C LEU A 39 -26.14 12.90 9.67
N PRO A 40 -25.00 12.32 10.11
CA PRO A 40 -24.92 11.80 11.49
C PRO A 40 -23.93 12.53 12.39
N ARG A 41 -22.85 13.11 11.83
CA ARG A 41 -21.70 13.52 12.67
C ARG A 41 -21.90 14.75 13.52
N ASN A 42 -22.36 15.85 12.91
CA ASN A 42 -22.55 17.08 13.65
C ASN A 42 -23.74 16.97 14.62
N TYR A 43 -24.61 15.95 14.49
CA TYR A 43 -25.79 15.79 15.34
C TYR A 43 -25.34 15.49 16.76
N GLN A 44 -24.40 14.56 16.93
CA GLN A 44 -23.83 14.28 18.24
C GLN A 44 -23.18 15.53 18.85
N LEU A 45 -22.43 16.29 18.05
CA LEU A 45 -21.78 17.53 18.50
C LEU A 45 -22.80 18.58 18.98
N PHE A 46 -23.86 18.84 18.21
CA PHE A 46 -24.88 19.82 18.59
C PHE A 46 -25.82 19.29 19.68
N HIS A 47 -26.08 17.98 19.73
CA HIS A 47 -26.83 17.35 20.80
C HIS A 47 -26.09 17.50 22.14
N GLU A 48 -24.79 17.21 22.18
CA GLU A 48 -23.97 17.39 23.38
C GLU A 48 -23.80 18.87 23.74
N ALA A 49 -23.75 19.79 22.78
CA ALA A 49 -23.74 21.22 23.06
C ALA A 49 -25.05 21.72 23.71
N LEU A 50 -26.21 21.16 23.30
CA LEU A 50 -27.52 21.62 23.77
C LEU A 50 -28.01 20.89 25.04
N HIS A 51 -27.76 19.58 25.12
CA HIS A 51 -28.28 18.70 26.16
C HIS A 51 -27.20 18.06 27.01
N GLY A 52 -25.92 18.24 26.66
CA GLY A 52 -24.80 17.69 27.41
C GLY A 52 -24.62 18.38 28.76
N SER A 53 -24.05 17.62 29.70
CA SER A 53 -23.75 18.11 31.05
C SER A 53 -22.63 19.16 31.07
N ASP A 54 -21.77 19.17 30.05
CA ASP A 54 -20.67 20.12 29.92
C ASP A 54 -20.98 21.18 28.86
N ARG A 55 -21.00 22.45 29.29
CA ARG A 55 -21.33 23.61 28.44
C ARG A 55 -20.11 24.17 27.71
N THR A 56 -18.93 23.60 27.91
CA THR A 56 -17.69 23.97 27.23
C THR A 56 -17.79 23.80 25.72
N ILE A 57 -18.41 22.70 25.24
CA ILE A 57 -18.65 22.44 23.81
C ILE A 57 -19.50 23.55 23.18
N ALA A 58 -20.59 23.95 23.84
CA ALA A 58 -21.45 25.04 23.37
C ALA A 58 -20.72 26.38 23.32
N SER A 59 -19.86 26.66 24.31
CA SER A 59 -19.04 27.88 24.35
C SER A 59 -18.01 27.91 23.21
N GLU A 60 -17.37 26.78 22.91
CA GLU A 60 -16.39 26.69 21.81
C GLU A 60 -17.05 26.81 20.45
N ILE A 61 -18.22 26.20 20.24
CA ILE A 61 -19.00 26.37 19.01
C ILE A 61 -19.43 27.83 18.84
N ALA A 62 -19.89 28.49 19.91
CA ALA A 62 -20.25 29.89 19.87
C ALA A 62 -19.06 30.81 19.55
N ALA A 63 -17.86 30.46 20.01
CA ALA A 63 -16.63 31.19 19.71
C ALA A 63 -16.20 31.11 18.23
N LEU A 64 -16.66 30.11 17.47
CA LEU A 64 -16.42 29.99 16.03
C LEU A 64 -17.28 30.95 15.18
N GLY A 65 -18.30 31.58 15.76
CA GLY A 65 -19.16 32.55 15.07
C GLY A 65 -20.32 31.91 14.29
N PRO A 66 -21.05 32.70 13.47
CA PRO A 66 -22.35 32.33 12.91
C PRO A 66 -22.30 31.31 11.76
N ALA A 67 -21.13 31.05 11.18
CA ALA A 67 -20.95 30.11 10.07
C ALA A 67 -19.66 29.29 10.28
N PRO A 68 -19.63 28.38 11.27
CA PRO A 68 -18.44 27.61 11.59
C PRO A 68 -18.04 26.72 10.43
N SER A 69 -16.74 26.67 10.14
CA SER A 69 -16.20 25.77 9.13
C SER A 69 -16.30 24.32 9.61
N GLN A 70 -16.49 23.39 8.68
CA GLN A 70 -16.63 21.98 9.02
C GLN A 70 -15.35 21.40 9.66
N ALA A 71 -14.17 21.91 9.27
CA ALA A 71 -12.89 21.52 9.88
C ALA A 71 -12.79 21.96 11.35
N SER A 72 -13.28 23.16 11.67
CA SER A 72 -13.31 23.67 13.04
C SER A 72 -14.29 22.88 13.92
N LEU A 73 -15.44 22.47 13.37
CA LEU A 73 -16.38 21.58 14.07
C LEU A 73 -15.79 20.18 14.29
N ASP A 74 -14.99 19.69 13.35
CA ASP A 74 -14.28 18.41 13.49
C ASP A 74 -13.20 18.45 14.57
N GLU A 75 -12.48 19.56 14.69
CA GLU A 75 -11.49 19.77 15.74
C GLU A 75 -12.12 19.72 17.13
N ILE A 76 -13.26 20.40 17.33
CA ILE A 76 -14.03 20.32 18.57
C ILE A 76 -14.52 18.88 18.78
N GLY A 77 -15.13 18.26 17.76
CA GLY A 77 -15.59 16.88 17.85
C GLY A 77 -14.48 15.88 18.21
N LEU A 78 -13.25 16.09 17.75
CA LEU A 78 -12.08 15.27 18.09
C LEU A 78 -11.54 15.57 19.49
N LYS A 79 -11.52 16.85 19.89
CA LYS A 79 -11.09 17.31 21.23
C LYS A 79 -11.93 16.68 22.34
N TYR A 80 -13.24 16.61 22.13
CA TYR A 80 -14.19 16.00 23.06
C TYR A 80 -14.41 14.50 22.79
N ARG A 81 -13.64 13.91 21.87
CA ARG A 81 -13.67 12.47 21.52
C ARG A 81 -15.05 11.95 21.13
N LEU A 82 -15.83 12.76 20.42
CA LEU A 82 -17.14 12.38 19.93
C LEU A 82 -17.01 11.22 18.94
N VAL A 83 -17.77 10.14 19.20
CA VAL A 83 -17.73 8.90 18.42
C VAL A 83 -17.92 9.17 16.93
N SER A 84 -18.82 10.10 16.61
CA SER A 84 -19.13 10.47 15.24
C SER A 84 -17.99 11.19 14.49
N HIS A 85 -17.07 11.85 15.20
CA HIS A 85 -15.92 12.54 14.62
C HIS A 85 -14.65 11.67 14.66
N CYS A 86 -14.46 10.89 15.72
CA CYS A 86 -13.35 9.94 15.85
C CYS A 86 -13.38 8.86 14.75
N GLY A 87 -14.56 8.35 14.39
CA GLY A 87 -14.70 7.33 13.34
C GLY A 87 -14.27 7.78 11.94
N LEU A 88 -14.26 9.10 11.67
CA LEU A 88 -13.82 9.65 10.39
C LEU A 88 -12.30 9.74 10.29
N VAL A 89 -11.63 10.09 11.39
CA VAL A 89 -10.16 10.12 11.44
C VAL A 89 -9.59 8.70 11.32
N ALA A 90 -10.21 7.71 11.97
CA ALA A 90 -9.84 6.32 11.83
C ALA A 90 -9.94 5.84 10.37
N ARG A 91 -11.08 6.09 9.70
CA ARG A 91 -11.26 5.71 8.28
C ARG A 91 -10.30 6.43 7.34
N LYS A 92 -10.03 7.71 7.56
CA LYS A 92 -9.05 8.45 6.77
C LYS A 92 -7.65 7.85 6.95
N SER A 93 -7.26 7.57 8.19
CA SER A 93 -5.99 6.90 8.50
C SER A 93 -5.88 5.50 7.89
N GLU A 94 -6.98 4.75 7.84
CA GLU A 94 -7.01 3.42 7.21
C GLU A 94 -6.80 3.51 5.69
N ILE A 95 -7.42 4.49 5.03
CA ILE A 95 -7.24 4.74 3.59
C ILE A 95 -5.79 5.18 3.32
N ASP A 96 -5.29 6.15 4.07
CA ASP A 96 -3.92 6.65 3.91
C ASP A 96 -2.89 5.52 4.14
N ALA A 97 -3.11 4.66 5.14
CA ALA A 97 -2.26 3.49 5.40
C ALA A 97 -2.34 2.44 4.27
N ALA A 98 -3.53 2.20 3.73
CA ALA A 98 -3.71 1.28 2.61
C ALA A 98 -3.04 1.78 1.33
N GLU A 99 -3.05 3.11 1.08
CA GLU A 99 -2.33 3.74 -0.03
C GLU A 99 -0.82 3.60 0.13
N MET A 100 -0.27 3.92 1.31
CA MET A 100 1.15 3.74 1.59
C MET A 100 1.61 2.28 1.42
N LEU A 101 0.82 1.32 1.91
CA LEU A 101 1.13 -0.10 1.74
C LEU A 101 1.10 -0.53 0.27
N ARG A 102 0.19 0.03 -0.53
CA ARG A 102 0.14 -0.22 -1.97
C ARG A 102 1.41 0.28 -2.65
N GLU A 103 1.81 1.51 -2.35
CA GLU A 103 3.02 2.11 -2.91
C GLU A 103 4.27 1.28 -2.58
N VAL A 104 4.42 0.84 -1.33
CA VAL A 104 5.54 -0.01 -0.92
C VAL A 104 5.51 -1.37 -1.64
N ALA A 105 4.33 -1.96 -1.82
CA ALA A 105 4.18 -3.21 -2.56
C ALA A 105 4.60 -3.05 -4.03
N ASP A 106 4.22 -1.94 -4.68
CA ASP A 106 4.59 -1.65 -6.06
C ASP A 106 6.11 -1.43 -6.20
N GLN A 107 6.71 -0.66 -5.30
CA GLN A 107 8.17 -0.47 -5.26
C GLN A 107 8.93 -1.78 -5.06
N LEU A 108 8.41 -2.68 -4.20
CA LEU A 108 9.00 -4.00 -3.99
C LEU A 108 8.88 -4.88 -5.23
N ALA A 109 7.72 -4.88 -5.90
CA ALA A 109 7.51 -5.62 -7.14
C ALA A 109 8.49 -5.16 -8.24
N GLU A 110 8.65 -3.84 -8.41
CA GLU A 110 9.66 -3.30 -9.31
C GLU A 110 11.09 -3.72 -8.93
N GLY A 111 11.40 -3.67 -7.63
CA GLY A 111 12.70 -4.10 -7.11
C GLY A 111 13.01 -5.57 -7.41
N LEU A 112 12.01 -6.45 -7.30
CA LEU A 112 12.13 -7.87 -7.64
C LEU A 112 12.40 -8.08 -9.13
N VAL A 113 11.68 -7.36 -10.01
CA VAL A 113 11.91 -7.42 -11.46
C VAL A 113 13.32 -6.95 -11.81
N LYS A 114 13.75 -5.81 -11.24
CA LYS A 114 15.11 -5.27 -11.44
C LYS A 114 16.17 -6.29 -10.99
N LYS A 115 16.01 -6.88 -9.80
CA LYS A 115 16.91 -7.92 -9.28
C LYS A 115 16.98 -9.16 -10.18
N GLN A 116 15.84 -9.67 -10.64
CA GLN A 116 15.79 -10.82 -11.54
C GLN A 116 16.47 -10.52 -12.88
N SER A 117 16.23 -9.33 -13.45
CA SER A 117 16.87 -8.91 -14.69
C SER A 117 18.39 -8.79 -14.54
N PHE A 118 18.87 -8.29 -13.40
CA PHE A 118 20.29 -8.19 -13.10
C PHE A 118 20.93 -9.57 -12.95
N ALA A 119 20.33 -10.44 -12.13
CA ALA A 119 20.80 -11.82 -11.93
C ALA A 119 20.93 -12.57 -13.27
N ARG A 120 19.92 -12.43 -14.14
CA ARG A 120 19.95 -13.02 -15.48
C ARG A 120 21.10 -12.45 -16.32
N LYS A 121 21.29 -11.13 -16.33
CA LYS A 121 22.40 -10.48 -17.06
C LYS A 121 23.76 -10.97 -16.55
N THR A 122 23.95 -11.07 -15.24
CA THR A 122 25.22 -11.55 -14.66
C THR A 122 25.49 -13.01 -15.01
N GLU A 123 24.47 -13.87 -15.01
CA GLU A 123 24.60 -15.27 -15.41
C GLU A 123 24.96 -15.40 -16.88
N THR A 124 24.29 -14.65 -17.76
CA THR A 124 24.62 -14.65 -19.20
C THR A 124 26.03 -14.14 -19.48
N ALA A 125 26.49 -13.11 -18.77
CA ALA A 125 27.84 -12.58 -18.92
C ALA A 125 28.90 -13.57 -18.41
N ALA A 126 28.66 -14.23 -17.28
CA ALA A 126 29.54 -15.27 -16.75
C ALA A 126 29.63 -16.47 -17.71
N HIS A 127 28.49 -16.88 -18.29
CA HIS A 127 28.45 -17.95 -19.27
C HIS A 127 29.23 -17.60 -20.56
N ALA A 128 29.03 -16.39 -21.10
CA ALA A 128 29.78 -15.92 -22.26
C ALA A 128 31.29 -15.90 -21.99
N ALA A 129 31.71 -15.36 -20.84
CA ALA A 129 33.12 -15.34 -20.46
C ALA A 129 33.72 -16.76 -20.28
N ALA A 130 32.93 -17.75 -19.83
CA ALA A 130 33.36 -19.14 -19.75
C ALA A 130 33.54 -19.76 -21.14
N MET A 131 32.63 -19.49 -22.07
CA MET A 131 32.74 -19.93 -23.46
C MET A 131 33.95 -19.31 -24.16
N ASP A 132 34.22 -18.02 -23.97
CA ASP A 132 35.40 -17.36 -24.54
C ASP A 132 36.71 -18.01 -24.05
N ARG A 133 36.79 -18.36 -22.76
CA ARG A 133 37.94 -19.08 -22.20
C ARG A 133 38.09 -20.47 -22.80
N LEU A 134 36.99 -21.21 -22.93
CA LEU A 134 37.02 -22.54 -23.54
C LEU A 134 37.49 -22.46 -24.99
N ASN A 135 36.98 -21.48 -25.74
CA ASN A 135 37.36 -21.27 -27.13
C ASN A 135 38.85 -20.93 -27.28
N ALA A 136 39.39 -20.09 -26.38
CA ALA A 136 40.82 -19.80 -26.32
C ALA A 136 41.66 -21.05 -26.00
N PHE A 137 41.21 -21.87 -25.04
CA PHE A 137 41.87 -23.15 -24.72
C PHE A 137 41.90 -24.12 -25.89
N LEU A 138 40.77 -24.30 -26.58
CA LEU A 138 40.68 -25.16 -27.75
C LEU A 138 41.58 -24.67 -28.88
N SER A 139 41.64 -23.36 -29.10
CA SER A 139 42.54 -22.75 -30.09
C SER A 139 44.01 -23.01 -29.76
N ASN A 140 44.40 -22.84 -28.48
CA ASN A 140 45.76 -23.14 -28.03
C ASN A 140 46.11 -24.62 -28.15
N LEU A 141 45.19 -25.52 -27.82
CA LEU A 141 45.39 -26.97 -27.95
C LEU A 141 45.61 -27.35 -29.41
N LEU A 142 44.78 -26.84 -30.32
CA LEU A 142 44.91 -27.10 -31.75
C LEU A 142 46.27 -26.62 -32.28
N LEU A 143 46.74 -25.46 -31.81
CA LEU A 143 48.06 -24.94 -32.16
C LEU A 143 49.17 -25.91 -31.70
N TYR A 144 49.11 -26.39 -30.47
CA TYR A 144 50.07 -27.38 -29.96
C TYR A 144 50.04 -28.70 -30.74
N GLU A 145 48.86 -29.21 -31.08
CA GLU A 145 48.71 -30.40 -31.92
C GLU A 145 49.37 -30.19 -33.28
N THR A 146 49.13 -29.05 -33.94
CA THR A 146 49.79 -28.75 -35.21
C THR A 146 51.31 -28.68 -35.09
N GLU A 147 51.83 -28.05 -34.03
CA GLU A 147 53.27 -28.01 -33.79
C GLU A 147 53.86 -29.42 -33.54
N LEU A 148 53.14 -30.26 -32.79
CA LEU A 148 53.55 -31.63 -32.53
C LEU A 148 53.58 -32.46 -33.83
N THR A 149 52.57 -32.31 -34.69
CA THR A 149 52.52 -33.00 -35.98
C THR A 149 53.64 -32.59 -36.91
N GLU A 150 53.99 -31.30 -36.97
CA GLU A 150 55.13 -30.81 -37.75
C GLU A 150 56.45 -31.37 -37.19
N ARG A 151 56.65 -31.35 -35.87
CA ARG A 151 57.86 -31.93 -35.23
C ARG A 151 57.99 -33.44 -35.48
N LEU A 152 56.89 -34.18 -35.49
CA LEU A 152 56.89 -35.61 -35.81
C LEU A 152 57.25 -35.84 -37.28
N LYS A 153 56.73 -35.01 -38.18
CA LYS A 153 57.01 -35.07 -39.62
C LYS A 153 58.48 -34.75 -39.94
N ASP A 154 59.02 -33.71 -39.30
CA ASP A 154 60.45 -33.35 -39.38
C ASP A 154 61.37 -34.46 -38.87
N ARG A 155 60.96 -35.20 -37.84
CA ARG A 155 61.73 -36.36 -37.35
C ARG A 155 61.59 -37.61 -38.21
N ALA A 156 60.51 -37.72 -39.00
CA ALA A 156 60.27 -38.86 -39.89
C ALA A 156 61.05 -38.73 -41.22
N GLY A 157 61.35 -37.52 -41.70
CA GLY A 157 62.28 -37.31 -42.80
C GLY A 157 63.71 -37.22 -42.26
N PRO A 158 64.64 -38.19 -42.48
CA PRO A 158 64.90 -38.92 -43.72
C PRO A 158 65.20 -40.42 -43.50
N LEU A 159 64.23 -41.23 -43.08
CA LEU A 159 64.43 -42.68 -42.92
C LEU A 159 64.15 -43.52 -44.19
N GLU A 160 63.61 -42.92 -45.25
CA GLU A 160 63.32 -43.64 -46.51
C GLU A 160 64.46 -43.64 -47.55
N GLN A 161 65.56 -42.89 -47.35
CA GLN A 161 66.66 -42.87 -48.34
C GLN A 161 67.80 -43.87 -48.05
N ALA A 162 67.72 -44.68 -46.99
CA ALA A 162 68.79 -45.63 -46.63
C ALA A 162 68.56 -47.08 -47.11
N GLY A 163 67.48 -47.36 -47.85
CA GLY A 163 67.11 -48.72 -48.28
C GLY A 163 67.52 -49.14 -49.69
N SER A 164 68.15 -48.27 -50.50
CA SER A 164 68.48 -48.57 -51.90
C SER A 164 69.89 -48.14 -52.26
N THR A 165 70.89 -48.86 -51.74
CA THR A 165 72.27 -48.88 -52.28
C THR A 165 73.09 -49.97 -51.57
N HIS A 166 72.90 -51.23 -51.93
CA HIS A 166 74.02 -52.19 -52.10
C HIS A 166 73.53 -53.56 -52.60
N ALA A 167 74.26 -54.06 -53.60
CA ALA A 167 74.24 -55.38 -54.25
C ALA A 167 73.22 -55.60 -55.38
#